data_AF-A0A318RH00-F1
#
_entry.id   AF-A0A318RH00-F1
#
_cell.length_a   1.000
_cell.length_b   1.000
_cell.length_c   1.000
_cell.angle_alpha   90.00
_cell.angle_beta   90.00
_cell.angle_gamma   90.00
#
_symmetry.space_group_name_H-M   'P 1'
#
loop_
_entity.id
_entity.type
_entity.pdbx_description
1 polymer ?
#
loop_
_entity_poly.entity_id
_entity_poly.type
_entity_poly.pdbx_seq_one_letter_code
_entity_poly.pdbx_strand_id
1 'polypeptide(L)'
;MPAAHSSTGPRIDAPSARAVVRALEPVVAELAVISADMDELAIQVARACGAHPSGHNFALAHARLSAEAVAGLDRAHVAIAGYADGLNRAVETLEDADSDAAASVAARVIR
;
A
#
# COMPACT_ATOMS: atom_id res chain seq x y z
N MET A 1 -4.67 36.32 -18.67
CA MET A 1 -4.14 35.03 -19.18
C MET A 1 -3.48 34.31 -18.03
N PRO A 2 -3.81 33.04 -17.72
CA PRO A 2 -3.00 32.27 -16.80
C PRO A 2 -1.67 31.93 -17.47
N ALA A 3 -0.57 32.07 -16.73
CA ALA A 3 0.77 31.75 -17.20
C ALA A 3 0.89 30.25 -17.48
N ALA A 4 1.27 29.89 -18.71
CA ALA A 4 1.69 28.54 -19.03
C ALA A 4 2.85 28.17 -18.10
N HIS A 5 2.61 27.24 -17.17
CA HIS A 5 3.68 26.70 -16.34
C HIS A 5 4.62 25.93 -17.27
N SER A 6 5.86 26.42 -17.44
CA SER A 6 6.89 25.64 -18.12
C SER A 6 7.19 24.43 -17.24
N SER A 7 6.67 23.27 -17.63
CA SER A 7 6.84 22.00 -16.93
C SER A 7 8.25 21.42 -17.16
N THR A 8 9.30 22.19 -16.84
CA THR A 8 10.70 21.75 -16.88
C THR A 8 11.12 21.08 -15.58
N GLY A 9 10.19 20.41 -14.90
CA GLY A 9 10.54 19.45 -13.85
C GLY A 9 11.12 18.18 -14.48
N PRO A 10 11.91 17.37 -13.74
CA PRO A 10 12.38 16.08 -14.24
C PRO A 10 11.18 15.25 -14.71
N ARG A 11 11.16 14.85 -16.00
CA ARG A 11 10.18 13.90 -16.51
C ARG A 11 10.49 12.55 -15.88
N ILE A 12 9.58 12.07 -15.05
CA ILE A 12 9.55 10.68 -14.64
C ILE A 12 8.94 9.91 -15.81
N ASP A 13 9.67 8.95 -16.35
CA ASP A 13 9.12 8.04 -17.36
C ASP A 13 8.21 7.00 -16.67
N ALA A 14 7.20 6.53 -17.40
CA ALA A 14 6.25 5.56 -16.87
C ALA A 14 6.91 4.27 -16.30
N PRO A 15 7.98 3.71 -16.91
CA PRO A 15 8.70 2.57 -16.35
C PRO A 15 9.30 2.84 -14.96
N SER A 16 9.91 4.01 -14.75
CA SER A 16 10.46 4.41 -13.45
C SER A 16 9.37 4.59 -12.42
N ALA A 17 8.25 5.22 -12.79
CA ALA A 17 7.10 5.37 -11.91
C ALA A 17 6.53 4.00 -11.50
N ARG A 18 6.37 3.07 -12.46
CA ARG A 18 5.91 1.70 -12.21
C ARG A 18 6.85 0.93 -11.28
N ALA A 19 8.16 1.09 -11.42
CA ALA A 19 9.14 0.46 -10.52
C ALA A 19 8.96 0.93 -9.06
N VAL A 20 8.68 2.21 -8.84
CA VAL A 20 8.41 2.75 -7.50
C VAL A 20 7.12 2.17 -6.92
N VAL A 21 6.06 2.01 -7.71
CA VAL A 21 4.81 1.39 -7.23
C VAL A 21 5.03 -0.08 -6.84
N ARG A 22 5.76 -0.84 -7.66
CA ARG A 22 6.10 -2.24 -7.35
C ARG A 22 6.91 -2.38 -6.06
N ALA A 23 7.70 -1.38 -5.70
CA ALA A 23 8.45 -1.39 -4.44
C ALA A 23 7.54 -1.30 -3.19
N LEU A 24 6.25 -0.98 -3.34
CA LEU A 24 5.27 -1.00 -2.25
C LEU A 24 4.63 -2.38 -2.04
N GLU A 25 4.66 -3.27 -3.03
CA GLU A 25 4.07 -4.62 -2.92
C GLU A 25 4.63 -5.44 -1.74
N PRO A 26 5.96 -5.45 -1.48
CA PRO A 26 6.50 -6.14 -0.31
C PRO A 26 6.00 -5.57 1.01
N VAL A 27 5.84 -4.24 1.10
CA VAL A 27 5.36 -3.57 2.32
C VAL A 27 3.93 -3.99 2.65
N VAL A 28 3.06 -4.03 1.62
CA VAL A 28 1.68 -4.50 1.76
C VAL A 28 1.63 -5.96 2.21
N ALA A 29 2.46 -6.82 1.61
CA ALA A 29 2.55 -8.22 1.98
C ALA A 29 3.06 -8.42 3.43
N GLU A 30 4.08 -7.67 3.84
CA GLU A 30 4.63 -7.71 5.20
C GLU A 30 3.60 -7.29 6.25
N LEU A 31 2.79 -6.26 5.99
CA LEU A 31 1.73 -5.85 6.90
C LEU A 31 0.66 -6.92 7.09
N ALA A 32 0.30 -7.63 6.03
CA ALA A 32 -0.64 -8.75 6.10
C ALA A 32 -0.07 -9.92 6.94
N VAL A 33 1.22 -10.22 6.79
CA VAL A 33 1.91 -11.25 7.60
C VAL A 33 1.94 -10.86 9.07
N ILE A 34 2.34 -9.61 9.39
CA ILE A 34 2.38 -9.11 10.77
C ILE A 34 1.00 -9.21 11.43
N SER A 35 -0.07 -8.87 10.70
CA SER A 35 -1.43 -9.00 11.21
C SER A 35 -1.80 -10.44 11.56
N ALA A 36 -1.44 -11.40 10.70
CA ALA A 36 -1.68 -12.82 10.96
C ALA A 36 -0.88 -13.35 12.17
N ASP A 37 0.38 -12.93 12.30
CA ASP A 37 1.24 -13.30 13.44
C ASP A 37 0.67 -12.76 14.78
N MET A 38 0.07 -11.57 14.76
CA MET A 38 -0.60 -11.00 15.94
C MET A 38 -1.84 -11.80 16.36
N ASP A 39 -2.65 -12.24 15.40
CA ASP A 39 -3.80 -13.11 15.67
C ASP A 39 -3.36 -14.46 16.24
N GLU A 40 -2.30 -15.05 15.69
CA GLU A 40 -1.75 -16.30 16.20
C GLU A 40 -1.24 -16.15 17.64
N LEU A 41 -0.50 -15.07 17.93
CA LEU A 41 -0.01 -14.77 19.27
C LEU A 41 -1.17 -14.61 20.27
N ALA A 42 -2.26 -13.95 19.88
CA ALA A 42 -3.44 -13.80 20.71
C ALA A 42 -4.09 -15.14 21.07
N ILE A 43 -4.16 -16.08 20.11
CA ILE A 43 -4.65 -17.44 20.34
C ILE A 43 -3.75 -18.21 21.31
N GLN A 44 -2.43 -18.11 21.13
CA GLN A 44 -1.45 -18.78 22.00
C GLN A 44 -1.55 -18.28 23.44
N VAL A 45 -1.65 -16.96 23.64
CA VAL A 45 -1.82 -16.35 24.96
C VAL A 45 -3.13 -16.78 25.61
N ALA A 46 -4.25 -16.75 24.86
CA ALA A 46 -5.55 -17.18 25.38
C ALA A 46 -5.52 -18.65 25.85
N ARG A 47 -4.88 -19.54 25.09
CA ARG A 47 -4.72 -20.96 25.46
C ARG A 47 -3.87 -21.14 26.72
N ALA A 48 -2.72 -20.46 26.80
CA ALA A 48 -1.83 -20.55 27.97
C ALA A 48 -2.52 -20.03 29.25
N CYS A 49 -3.31 -18.98 29.11
CA CYS A 49 -3.98 -18.34 30.23
C CYS A 49 -5.27 -19.03 30.66
N GLY A 50 -5.97 -19.71 29.75
CA GLY A 50 -7.16 -20.51 30.08
C GLY A 50 -6.90 -21.67 31.04
N ALA A 51 -5.63 -22.05 31.25
CA ALA A 51 -5.22 -23.06 32.21
C ALA A 51 -5.29 -22.59 33.68
N HIS A 52 -5.43 -21.28 33.95
CA HIS A 52 -5.41 -20.72 35.30
C HIS A 52 -6.47 -19.61 35.52
N PRO A 53 -7.16 -19.55 36.68
CA PRO A 53 -8.14 -18.51 36.98
C PRO A 53 -7.58 -17.07 36.91
N SER A 54 -6.34 -16.87 37.36
CA SER A 54 -5.63 -15.58 37.25
C SER A 54 -5.24 -15.24 35.81
N GLY A 55 -5.06 -16.25 34.95
CA GLY A 55 -4.80 -16.08 33.52
C GLY A 55 -6.00 -15.50 32.79
N HIS A 56 -7.24 -15.73 33.26
CA HIS A 56 -8.44 -15.23 32.59
C HIS A 56 -8.46 -13.70 32.43
N ASN A 57 -8.10 -12.96 33.48
CA ASN A 57 -8.05 -11.49 33.42
C ASN A 57 -6.95 -10.98 32.47
N PHE A 58 -5.79 -11.66 32.47
CA PHE A 58 -4.71 -11.34 31.54
C PHE A 58 -5.10 -11.62 30.10
N ALA A 59 -5.74 -12.77 29.83
CA ALA A 59 -6.24 -13.13 28.50
C ALA A 59 -7.25 -12.11 27.96
N LEU A 60 -8.16 -11.63 28.82
CA LEU A 60 -9.12 -10.58 28.47
C LEU A 60 -8.43 -9.24 28.14
N ALA A 61 -7.46 -8.82 28.95
CA ALA A 61 -6.70 -7.61 28.69
C ALA A 61 -5.88 -7.71 27.40
N HIS A 62 -5.19 -8.84 27.20
CA HIS A 62 -4.43 -9.14 25.99
C HIS A 62 -5.31 -9.13 24.75
N ALA A 63 -6.46 -9.82 24.77
CA ALA A 63 -7.37 -9.87 23.63
C ALA A 63 -7.84 -8.48 23.17
N ARG A 64 -8.11 -7.57 24.11
CA ARG A 64 -8.47 -6.17 23.78
C ARG A 64 -7.31 -5.43 23.12
N LEU A 65 -6.11 -5.53 23.68
CA LEU A 65 -4.91 -4.87 23.13
C LEU A 65 -4.55 -5.42 21.74
N SER A 66 -4.63 -6.75 21.55
CA SER A 66 -4.41 -7.38 20.24
C SER A 66 -5.43 -6.92 19.21
N ALA A 67 -6.72 -6.86 19.57
CA ALA A 67 -7.76 -6.39 18.66
C ALA A 67 -7.55 -4.92 18.24
N GLU A 68 -7.14 -4.05 19.17
CA GLU A 68 -6.82 -2.65 18.87
C GLU A 68 -5.62 -2.52 17.92
N ALA A 69 -4.59 -3.35 18.14
CA ALA A 69 -3.40 -3.36 17.30
C ALA A 69 -3.67 -3.91 15.89
N VAL A 70 -4.42 -5.02 15.77
CA VAL A 70 -4.86 -5.57 14.47
C VAL A 70 -5.71 -4.55 13.71
N ALA A 71 -6.67 -3.90 14.37
CA ALA A 71 -7.45 -2.82 13.74
C ALA A 71 -6.57 -1.63 13.30
N GLY A 72 -5.46 -1.37 13.99
CA GLY A 72 -4.45 -0.40 13.58
C GLY A 72 -3.71 -0.81 12.30
N LEU A 73 -3.24 -2.06 12.24
CA LEU A 73 -2.59 -2.67 11.09
C LEU A 73 -3.51 -2.71 9.86
N ASP A 74 -4.76 -3.12 10.03
CA ASP A 74 -5.75 -3.16 8.95
C ASP A 74 -5.97 -1.76 8.34
N ARG A 75 -6.09 -0.72 9.17
CA ARG A 75 -6.21 0.65 8.69
C ARG A 75 -4.97 1.11 7.94
N ALA A 76 -3.77 0.77 8.43
CA ALA A 76 -2.53 1.10 7.75
C ALA A 76 -2.41 0.37 6.40
N HIS A 77 -2.78 -0.91 6.37
CA HIS A 77 -2.81 -1.72 5.16
C HIS A 77 -3.76 -1.14 4.11
N VAL A 78 -5.01 -0.81 4.49
CA VAL A 78 -5.98 -0.17 3.59
C VAL A 78 -5.46 1.17 3.06
N ALA A 79 -4.85 1.99 3.92
CA ALA A 79 -4.30 3.28 3.52
C ALA A 79 -3.14 3.14 2.51
N ILE A 80 -2.23 2.19 2.74
CA ILE A 80 -1.09 1.93 1.85
C ILE A 80 -1.56 1.31 0.53
N ALA A 81 -2.51 0.38 0.56
CA ALA A 81 -3.11 -0.19 -0.65
C ALA A 81 -3.79 0.90 -1.49
N GLY A 82 -4.59 1.78 -0.87
CA GLY A 82 -5.22 2.90 -1.56
C GLY A 82 -4.22 3.91 -2.14
N TYR A 83 -3.09 4.13 -1.45
CA TYR A 83 -1.98 4.93 -1.98
C TYR A 83 -1.33 4.27 -3.21
N ALA A 84 -1.04 2.96 -3.15
CA ALA A 84 -0.48 2.20 -4.25
C ALA A 84 -1.42 2.20 -5.48
N ASP A 85 -2.73 2.03 -5.27
CA ASP A 85 -3.75 2.14 -6.33
C ASP A 85 -3.80 3.54 -6.95
N GLY A 86 -3.64 4.58 -6.12
CA GLY A 86 -3.53 5.96 -6.59
C GLY A 86 -2.31 6.16 -7.48
N LEU A 87 -1.17 5.60 -7.10
CA LEU A 87 0.05 5.66 -7.91
C LEU A 87 -0.08 4.84 -9.20
N ASN A 88 -0.71 3.65 -9.16
CA ASN A 88 -0.96 2.85 -10.36
C ASN A 88 -1.78 3.63 -11.40
N ARG A 89 -2.86 4.29 -10.98
CA ARG A 89 -3.66 5.16 -11.87
C ARG A 89 -2.86 6.33 -12.43
N ALA A 90 -1.95 6.90 -11.63
CA ALA A 90 -1.05 7.96 -12.11
C ALA A 90 -0.05 7.43 -13.14
N VAL A 91 0.48 6.22 -12.96
CA VAL A 91 1.34 5.53 -13.93
C VAL A 91 0.59 5.27 -15.23
N GLU A 92 -0.65 4.75 -15.17
CA GLU A 92 -1.49 4.53 -16.36
C GLU A 92 -1.69 5.83 -17.15
N THR A 93 -1.95 6.94 -16.45
CA THR A 93 -2.08 8.26 -17.08
C THR A 93 -0.79 8.71 -17.78
N LEU A 94 0.39 8.39 -17.20
CA LEU A 94 1.68 8.68 -17.83
C LEU A 94 1.91 7.81 -19.07
N GLU A 95 1.54 6.53 -19.02
CA GLU A 95 1.65 5.60 -20.16
C GLU A 95 0.79 6.04 -21.34
N ASP A 96 -0.45 6.46 -21.08
CA ASP A 96 -1.35 6.98 -22.10
C ASP A 96 -0.77 8.26 -22.73
N ALA A 97 -0.25 9.18 -21.91
CA ALA A 97 0.36 10.42 -22.39
C ALA A 97 1.63 10.18 -23.23
N ASP A 98 2.48 9.23 -22.82
CA ASP A 98 3.68 8.85 -23.58
C ASP A 98 3.31 8.13 -24.89
N SER A 99 2.27 7.30 -24.89
CA SER A 99 1.72 6.64 -26.09
C SER A 99 1.17 7.65 -27.11
N ASP A 100 0.35 8.61 -26.65
CA ASP A 100 -0.21 9.67 -27.49
C ASP A 100 0.90 10.56 -28.09
N ALA A 101 1.93 10.88 -27.30
CA ALA A 101 3.08 11.63 -27.79
C ALA A 101 3.84 10.85 -28.88
N ALA A 102 4.06 9.55 -28.68
CA ALA A 102 4.72 8.69 -29.66
C ALA A 102 3.90 8.57 -30.97
N ALA A 103 2.58 8.40 -30.87
CA ALA A 103 1.68 8.32 -32.01
C ALA A 103 1.65 9.63 -32.82
N SER A 104 1.64 10.77 -32.14
CA SER A 104 1.70 12.10 -32.77
C SER A 104 3.00 12.33 -33.55
N VAL A 105 4.15 11.90 -32.99
CA VAL A 105 5.44 11.94 -33.69
C VAL A 105 5.41 11.03 -34.92
N ALA A 106 4.92 9.80 -34.80
CA ALA A 106 4.82 8.87 -35.92
C ALA A 106 3.95 9.43 -37.06
N ALA A 107 2.81 10.04 -36.74
CA ALA A 107 1.93 10.67 -37.73
C ALA A 107 2.58 11.87 -38.46
N ARG A 108 3.51 12.56 -37.80
CA ARG A 108 4.26 13.69 -38.38
C ARG A 108 5.43 13.25 -39.25
N VAL A 109 6.01 12.07 -39.00
CA VAL A 109 7.12 11.52 -39.80
C VAL A 109 6.63 10.93 -41.14
N ILE A 110 5.39 10.47 -41.19
CA ILE A 110 4.79 9.83 -42.37
C ILE A 110 4.18 10.86 -43.36
N ARG A 111 3.99 12.11 -42.93
CA ARG A 111 3.54 13.24 -43.77
C ARG A 111 4.72 14.02 -44.32
#